data_AF-A0A392PQL2-F1
#
_entry.id   AF-A0A392PQL2-F1
#
_cell.length_a   1.000
_cell.length_b   1.000
_cell.length_c   1.000
_cell.angle_alpha   90.00
_cell.angle_beta   90.00
_cell.angle_gamma   90.00
#
_symmetry.space_group_name_H-M   'P 1'
#
loop_
_entity.id
_entity.type
_entity.pdbx_description
1 polymer ?
#
loop_
_entity_poly.entity_id
_entity_poly.type
_entity_poly.pdbx_seq_one_letter_code
_entity_poly.pdbx_strand_id
1 'polypeptide(L)'
;MSIDQVRAYVPDVLAQFKNTIKNVYSRGGRSFWIHNTGPVGCLPYIIELHKVTPDKVDKAGCSTPYNEVAKFFNHELKQAVVQLRKKLPLAAITYVDVYSAKYSLISQAHKHGKS
;
A
#
# COMPACT_ATOMS: atom_id res chain seq x y z
N MET A 1 0.96 17.53 2.13
CA MET A 1 0.05 17.08 3.21
C MET A 1 0.90 16.52 4.34
N SER A 2 0.51 16.75 5.59
CA SER A 2 1.09 16.06 6.74
C SER A 2 0.66 14.58 6.77
N ILE A 3 1.34 13.77 7.57
CA ILE A 3 0.99 12.36 7.78
C ILE A 3 -0.47 12.20 8.26
N ASP A 4 -0.92 13.06 9.17
CA ASP A 4 -2.28 12.99 9.70
C ASP A 4 -3.31 13.39 8.64
N GLN A 5 -3.00 14.38 7.81
CA GLN A 5 -3.84 14.74 6.66
C GLN A 5 -3.95 13.58 5.66
N VAL A 6 -2.87 12.84 5.42
CA VAL A 6 -2.91 11.65 4.55
C VAL A 6 -3.77 10.55 5.16
N ARG A 7 -3.61 10.26 6.47
CA ARG A 7 -4.44 9.26 7.16
C ARG A 7 -5.92 9.61 7.14
N ALA A 8 -6.26 10.88 7.38
CA ALA A 8 -7.64 11.37 7.32
C ALA A 8 -8.28 11.22 5.93
N TYR A 9 -7.46 11.21 4.87
CA TYR A 9 -7.92 11.07 3.49
C TYR A 9 -8.08 9.61 3.02
N VAL A 10 -7.49 8.63 3.73
CA VAL A 10 -7.56 7.21 3.36
C VAL A 10 -9.00 6.68 3.19
N PRO A 11 -9.97 7.00 4.07
CA PRO A 11 -11.34 6.53 3.92
C PRO A 11 -11.98 6.94 2.59
N ASP A 12 -11.75 8.18 2.14
CA ASP A 12 -12.30 8.70 0.89
C ASP A 12 -11.69 8.01 -0.33
N VAL A 13 -10.37 7.83 -0.32
CA VAL A 13 -9.65 7.07 -1.36
C VAL A 13 -10.20 5.65 -1.46
N LEU A 14 -10.42 4.98 -0.33
CA LEU A 14 -10.95 3.61 -0.32
C LEU A 14 -12.42 3.53 -0.70
N ALA A 15 -13.22 4.57 -0.42
CA ALA A 15 -14.59 4.67 -0.91
C ALA A 15 -14.60 4.76 -2.44
N GLN A 16 -13.78 5.64 -3.02
CA GLN A 16 -13.63 5.77 -4.47
C GLN A 16 -13.07 4.49 -5.11
N PHE A 17 -12.09 3.84 -4.49
CA PHE A 17 -11.55 2.56 -4.93
C PHE A 17 -12.63 1.49 -5.01
N LYS A 18 -13.41 1.29 -3.93
CA LYS A 18 -14.52 0.33 -3.90
C LYS A 18 -15.56 0.62 -4.98
N ASN A 19 -15.88 1.89 -5.20
CA ASN A 19 -16.83 2.29 -6.25
C ASN A 19 -16.29 1.98 -7.65
N THR A 20 -15.00 2.22 -7.89
CA THR A 20 -14.34 1.90 -9.15
C THR A 20 -14.37 0.40 -9.44
N ILE A 21 -14.04 -0.44 -8.45
CA ILE A 21 -14.12 -1.92 -8.59
C ILE A 21 -15.56 -2.36 -8.91
N LYS A 22 -16.57 -1.83 -8.21
CA LYS A 22 -17.97 -2.13 -8.48
C LYS A 22 -18.40 -1.71 -9.89
N ASN A 23 -17.92 -0.56 -10.38
CA ASN A 23 -18.22 -0.07 -11.73
C ASN A 23 -17.59 -0.95 -12.81
N VAL A 24 -16.35 -1.43 -12.61
CA VAL A 24 -15.74 -2.40 -13.53
C VAL A 24 -16.51 -3.73 -13.50
N TYR A 25 -16.93 -4.17 -12.30
CA TYR A 25 -17.76 -5.37 -12.16
C TYR A 25 -19.12 -5.25 -12.85
N SER A 26 -19.82 -4.11 -12.73
CA SER A 26 -21.11 -3.91 -13.42
C SER A 26 -20.99 -3.92 -14.94
N ARG A 27 -19.79 -3.61 -15.46
CA ARG A 27 -19.44 -3.67 -16.89
C ARG A 27 -18.87 -5.03 -17.35
N GLY A 28 -18.98 -6.07 -16.52
CA GLY A 28 -18.58 -7.43 -16.87
C GLY A 28 -17.19 -7.84 -16.39
N GLY A 29 -16.43 -6.98 -15.71
CA GLY A 29 -15.15 -7.36 -15.12
C GLY A 29 -15.33 -8.42 -14.01
N ARG A 30 -14.57 -9.52 -14.08
CA ARG A 30 -14.68 -10.63 -13.11
C ARG A 30 -13.37 -11.00 -12.45
N SER A 31 -12.23 -10.51 -12.94
CA SER A 31 -10.92 -10.82 -12.36
C SER A 31 -10.25 -9.53 -11.93
N PHE A 32 -9.94 -9.43 -10.65
CA PHE A 32 -9.31 -8.26 -10.05
C PHE A 32 -8.02 -8.67 -9.35
N TRP A 33 -6.91 -8.09 -9.79
CA TRP A 33 -5.62 -8.18 -9.13
C TRP A 33 -5.40 -6.88 -8.37
N ILE A 34 -5.56 -6.94 -7.04
CA ILE A 34 -5.47 -5.77 -6.16
C ILE A 34 -4.20 -5.92 -5.34
N HIS A 35 -3.28 -4.97 -5.49
CA HIS A 35 -2.08 -4.93 -4.66
C HIS A 35 -2.13 -3.78 -3.68
N ASN A 36 -1.44 -3.95 -2.56
CA ASN A 36 -1.22 -2.86 -1.60
C ASN A 36 -0.05 -1.97 -2.06
N THR A 37 0.19 -0.87 -1.32
CA THR A 37 1.30 0.03 -1.62
C THR A 37 2.62 -0.59 -1.16
N GLY A 38 3.72 -0.22 -1.84
CA GLY A 38 5.07 -0.58 -1.39
C GLY A 38 5.49 0.20 -0.13
N PRO A 39 6.70 -0.05 0.40
CA PRO A 39 7.22 0.70 1.53
C PRO A 39 7.61 2.13 1.10
N VAL A 40 6.65 3.05 1.18
CA VAL A 40 6.79 4.45 0.75
C VAL A 40 7.95 5.16 1.43
N GLY A 41 8.23 4.83 2.69
CA GLY A 41 9.36 5.39 3.42
C GLY A 41 10.72 5.01 2.84
N CYS A 42 10.81 3.99 1.99
CA CYS A 42 12.06 3.61 1.32
C CYS A 42 12.31 4.37 0.00
N LEU A 43 11.39 5.25 -0.43
CA LEU A 43 11.53 5.96 -1.70
C LEU A 43 12.51 7.14 -1.54
N PRO A 44 13.56 7.27 -2.39
CA PRO A 44 14.56 8.33 -2.25
C PRO A 44 13.96 9.73 -2.19
N TYR A 45 12.96 10.03 -3.02
CA TYR A 45 12.31 11.34 -3.04
C TYR A 45 11.54 11.65 -1.74
N ILE A 46 11.04 10.64 -1.02
CA ILE A 46 10.38 10.85 0.27
C ILE A 46 11.42 11.27 1.32
N ILE A 47 12.58 10.62 1.31
CA ILE A 47 13.69 10.97 2.21
C ILE A 47 14.16 12.40 1.94
N GLU A 48 14.36 12.74 0.67
CA GLU A 48 14.87 14.04 0.24
C GLU A 48 13.87 15.18 0.47
N LEU A 49 12.65 15.09 -0.06
CA LEU A 49 11.66 16.16 0.00
C LEU A 49 11.21 16.48 1.43
N HIS A 50 11.19 15.46 2.30
CA HIS A 50 10.74 15.62 3.67
C HIS A 50 11.88 15.71 4.69
N LYS A 51 13.14 15.78 4.22
CA LYS A 51 14.34 15.93 5.05
C LYS A 51 14.31 14.96 6.24
N VAL A 52 14.06 13.69 5.95
CA VAL A 52 13.92 12.65 6.98
C VAL A 52 15.23 12.55 7.75
N THR A 53 15.14 12.71 9.07
CA THR A 53 16.30 12.68 9.95
C THR A 53 16.75 11.25 10.24
N PRO A 54 18.05 11.00 10.53
CA PRO A 54 18.57 9.66 10.78
C PRO A 54 17.91 8.91 11.95
N ASP A 55 17.34 9.61 12.93
CA ASP A 55 16.58 9.01 14.04
C ASP A 55 15.19 8.48 13.62
N LYS A 56 14.73 8.84 12.40
CA LYS A 56 13.41 8.47 11.86
C LYS A 56 13.49 7.43 10.75
N VAL A 57 14.63 6.77 10.58
CA VAL A 57 14.77 5.64 9.65
C VAL A 57 14.90 4.31 10.39
N ASP A 58 14.42 3.24 9.77
CA ASP A 58 14.63 1.88 10.24
C ASP A 58 16.03 1.34 9.85
N LYS A 59 16.31 0.08 10.20
CA LYS A 59 17.59 -0.57 9.89
C LYS A 59 17.85 -0.73 8.39
N ALA A 60 16.82 -0.63 7.55
CA ALA A 60 16.94 -0.68 6.10
C ALA A 60 17.09 0.73 5.48
N GLY A 61 17.19 1.78 6.30
CA GLY A 61 17.32 3.16 5.84
C GLY A 61 15.99 3.77 5.38
N CYS A 62 14.87 3.12 5.63
CA CYS A 62 13.57 3.61 5.22
C CYS A 62 12.92 4.47 6.30
N SER A 63 12.23 5.53 5.91
CA SER A 63 11.52 6.38 6.86
C SER A 63 10.36 5.64 7.55
N THR A 64 10.51 5.42 8.87
CA THR A 64 9.51 4.79 9.73
C THR A 64 8.15 5.47 9.65
N PRO A 65 8.01 6.80 9.85
CA PRO A 65 6.69 7.43 9.87
C PRO A 65 5.93 7.33 8.54
N TYR A 66 6.62 7.36 7.39
CA TYR A 66 5.98 7.16 6.08
C TYR A 66 5.64 5.69 5.82
N ASN A 67 6.47 4.76 6.28
CA ASN A 67 6.14 3.33 6.23
C ASN A 67 4.93 3.00 7.12
N GLU A 68 4.74 3.68 8.25
CA GLU A 68 3.53 3.51 9.07
C GLU A 68 2.26 4.02 8.38
N VAL A 69 2.35 5.08 7.58
CA VAL A 69 1.22 5.52 6.74
C VAL A 69 0.91 4.49 5.66
N ALA A 70 1.93 3.96 4.98
CA ALA A 70 1.75 2.90 3.98
C ALA A 70 1.09 1.65 4.60
N LYS A 71 1.56 1.22 5.78
CA LYS A 71 0.97 0.09 6.53
C LYS A 71 -0.48 0.36 6.92
N PHE A 72 -0.80 1.57 7.40
CA PHE A 72 -2.17 1.97 7.72
C PHE A 72 -3.09 1.87 6.50
N PHE A 73 -2.70 2.47 5.37
CA PHE A 73 -3.46 2.35 4.12
C PHE A 73 -3.62 0.88 3.69
N ASN A 74 -2.54 0.10 3.77
CA ASN A 74 -2.54 -1.31 3.37
C ASN A 74 -3.49 -2.16 4.25
N HIS A 75 -3.59 -1.85 5.55
CA HIS A 75 -4.55 -2.48 6.45
C HIS A 75 -5.99 -2.17 6.02
N GLU A 76 -6.32 -0.90 5.83
CA GLU A 76 -7.66 -0.46 5.45
C GLU A 76 -8.07 -0.99 4.06
N LEU A 77 -7.13 -1.03 3.11
CA LEU A 77 -7.34 -1.64 1.79
C LEU A 77 -7.67 -3.13 1.91
N LYS A 78 -6.96 -3.87 2.77
CA LYS A 78 -7.24 -5.30 2.99
C LYS A 78 -8.67 -5.52 3.51
N GLN A 79 -9.14 -4.66 4.42
CA GLN A 79 -10.55 -4.68 4.88
C GLN A 79 -11.52 -4.37 3.74
N ALA A 80 -11.23 -3.37 2.91
CA ALA A 80 -12.04 -3.05 1.74
C ALA A 80 -12.14 -4.23 0.75
N VAL A 81 -11.04 -4.95 0.53
CA VAL A 81 -11.02 -6.16 -0.32
C VAL A 81 -11.89 -7.28 0.27
N VAL A 82 -11.84 -7.50 1.60
CA VAL A 82 -12.74 -8.47 2.26
C VAL A 82 -14.21 -8.10 2.02
N GLN A 83 -14.57 -6.81 2.12
CA GLN A 83 -15.92 -6.35 1.83
C GLN A 83 -16.31 -6.54 0.36
N LEU A 84 -15.39 -6.26 -0.58
CA LEU A 84 -15.63 -6.44 -2.01
C LEU A 84 -15.87 -7.90 -2.38
N ARG A 85 -15.09 -8.83 -1.83
CA ARG A 85 -15.28 -10.28 -2.04
C ARG A 85 -16.67 -10.75 -1.61
N LYS A 86 -17.19 -10.24 -0.48
CA LYS A 86 -18.55 -10.53 -0.02
C LYS A 86 -19.63 -9.96 -0.94
N LYS A 87 -19.41 -8.75 -1.47
CA LYS A 87 -20.39 -8.03 -2.29
C LYS A 87 -20.39 -8.43 -3.77
N LEU A 88 -19.29 -9.00 -4.26
CA LEU A 88 -19.07 -9.34 -5.67
C LEU A 88 -18.78 -10.85 -5.80
N PRO A 89 -19.75 -11.73 -5.49
CA PRO A 89 -19.51 -13.17 -5.35
C PRO A 89 -19.08 -13.86 -6.66
N LEU A 90 -19.35 -13.26 -7.82
CA LEU A 90 -18.91 -13.80 -9.11
C LEU A 90 -17.52 -13.30 -9.53
N ALA A 91 -16.88 -12.44 -8.74
CA ALA A 91 -15.55 -11.93 -9.04
C ALA A 91 -14.45 -12.75 -8.34
N ALA A 92 -13.43 -13.14 -9.10
CA ALA A 92 -12.16 -13.57 -8.56
C ALA A 92 -11.35 -12.33 -8.16
N ILE A 93 -11.15 -12.12 -6.85
CA ILE A 93 -10.37 -10.99 -6.33
C ILE A 93 -9.12 -11.51 -5.61
N THR A 94 -7.97 -11.37 -6.26
CA THR A 94 -6.66 -11.69 -5.70
C THR A 94 -6.06 -10.47 -5.03
N TYR A 95 -5.64 -10.62 -3.77
CA TYR A 95 -4.93 -9.58 -3.03
C TYR A 95 -3.44 -9.91 -3.00
N VAL A 96 -2.58 -8.95 -3.33
CA VAL A 96 -1.13 -9.14 -3.34
C VAL A 96 -0.44 -8.18 -2.38
N ASP A 97 0.36 -8.76 -1.48
CA ASP A 97 1.18 -8.02 -0.53
C ASP A 97 2.51 -7.60 -1.13
N VAL A 98 2.46 -6.54 -1.94
CA VAL A 98 3.64 -5.93 -2.57
C VAL A 98 4.52 -5.21 -1.55
N TYR A 99 3.95 -4.71 -0.44
CA TYR A 99 4.72 -4.11 0.66
C TYR A 99 5.79 -5.06 1.17
N SER A 100 5.37 -6.24 1.64
CA SER A 100 6.27 -7.22 2.24
C SER A 100 7.31 -7.72 1.25
N ALA A 101 6.89 -7.96 0.00
CA ALA A 101 7.80 -8.39 -1.07
C ALA A 101 8.91 -7.35 -1.32
N LYS A 102 8.54 -6.07 -1.53
CA LYS A 102 9.51 -5.01 -1.78
C LYS A 102 10.39 -4.70 -0.58
N TYR A 103 9.81 -4.68 0.63
CA TYR A 103 10.59 -4.45 1.84
C TYR A 103 11.61 -5.57 2.08
N SER A 104 11.26 -6.83 1.78
CA SER A 104 12.21 -7.95 1.83
C SER A 104 13.37 -7.75 0.85
N LEU A 105 13.10 -7.32 -0.38
CA LEU A 105 14.15 -7.05 -1.37
C LEU A 105 15.11 -5.95 -0.89
N ILE A 106 14.59 -4.89 -0.28
CA ILE A 106 15.38 -3.76 0.22
C ILE A 106 16.20 -4.18 1.45
N SER A 107 15.53 -4.75 2.46
CA SER A 107 16.17 -5.11 3.74
C SER A 107 17.13 -6.31 3.64
N GLN A 108 17.00 -7.13 2.59
CA GLN A 108 17.83 -8.31 2.36
C GLN A 108 18.50 -8.25 0.97
N ALA A 109 18.96 -7.07 0.53
CA ALA A 109 19.55 -6.87 -0.80
C ALA A 109 20.63 -7.91 -1.15
N HIS A 110 21.57 -8.18 -0.23
CA HIS A 110 22.63 -9.19 -0.42
C HIS A 110 22.12 -10.63 -0.65
N LYS A 111 20.93 -10.97 -0.15
CA LYS A 111 20.32 -12.30 -0.34
C LYS A 111 19.63 -12.42 -1.70
N HIS A 112 19.12 -11.31 -2.22
CA HIS A 112 18.28 -11.27 -3.42
C HIS A 112 19.02 -10.71 -4.65
N GLY A 113 20.23 -10.17 -4.49
CA GLY A 113 21.06 -9.59 -5.54
C GLY A 113 22.45 -9.21 -5.02
N LYS A 114 23.19 -8.41 -5.80
CA LYS A 114 24.44 -7.77 -5.34
C LYS A 114 24.12 -6.31 -4.99
N SER A 115 24.30 -5.94 -3.72
CA SER A 115 24.38 -4.55 -3.27
C SER A 115 25.75 -3.96 -3.55
#